data_AF-A0AB38D1G0-F1
#
_entry.id   AF-A0AB38D1G0-F1
#
_cell.length_a   1.000
_cell.length_b   1.000
_cell.length_c   1.000
_cell.angle_alpha   90.00
_cell.angle_beta   90.00
_cell.angle_gamma   90.00
#
_symmetry.space_group_name_H-M   'P 1'
#
loop_
_entity.id
_entity.type
_entity.pdbx_description
1 polymer ?
#
loop_
_entity_poly.entity_id
_entity_poly.type
_entity_poly.pdbx_seq_one_letter_code
_entity_poly.pdbx_strand_id
1 'polypeptide(L)'
;MTSESVARFLKAERRSITVPEDKSVIVEPGDREWAGVTHRLEVTGFDDLQALRLVPERLEERVARQAIAADDTEAREIARRIAETGDRHADAEDSCCAPCASKNDSRASYPVRLGRLYREIRPAMHTNLSRAVGDALGVPLTADSLQAKITHSFTQRFAVHVTRIPLVIVLFKDIEIGKNATLTLSSKAKSLWANDIRIHSGGRLVITSGYIKIRAASVRGNLA
;
A
#
# COMPACT_ATOMS: atom_id res chain seq x y z
N MET A 1 19.74 -9.08 -9.87
CA MET A 1 20.52 -9.61 -8.73
C MET A 1 20.08 -8.88 -7.47
N THR A 2 19.73 -9.61 -6.40
CA THR A 2 19.25 -9.01 -5.14
C THR A 2 20.39 -8.36 -4.35
N SER A 3 20.10 -7.26 -3.65
CA SER A 3 21.06 -6.59 -2.77
C SER A 3 21.47 -7.47 -1.59
N GLU A 4 22.66 -7.19 -1.03
CA GLU A 4 23.18 -7.89 0.14
C GLU A 4 22.24 -7.73 1.35
N SER A 5 21.63 -6.55 1.50
CA SER A 5 20.71 -6.26 2.61
C SER A 5 19.49 -7.18 2.58
N VAL A 6 18.91 -7.39 1.38
CA VAL A 6 17.76 -8.28 1.17
C VAL A 6 18.19 -9.74 1.30
N ALA A 7 19.33 -10.13 0.71
CA ALA A 7 19.85 -11.49 0.82
C ALA A 7 20.10 -11.90 2.28
N ARG A 8 20.65 -11.00 3.10
CA ARG A 8 20.86 -11.21 4.54
C ARG A 8 19.53 -11.34 5.29
N PHE A 9 18.56 -10.48 4.97
CA PHE A 9 17.22 -10.54 5.55
C PHE A 9 16.49 -11.86 5.27
N LEU A 10 16.58 -12.37 4.04
CA LEU A 10 15.93 -13.63 3.68
C LEU A 10 16.48 -14.84 4.47
N LYS A 11 17.71 -14.72 5.00
CA LYS A 11 18.37 -15.72 5.85
C LYS A 11 18.33 -15.38 7.34
N ALA A 12 17.67 -14.29 7.73
CA ALA A 12 17.67 -13.82 9.11
C ALA A 12 16.98 -14.84 10.04
N GLU A 13 17.56 -14.99 11.24
CA GLU A 13 16.98 -15.81 12.29
C GLU A 13 15.63 -15.21 12.72
N ARG A 14 14.65 -16.08 12.96
CA ARG A 14 13.29 -15.68 13.31
C ARG A 14 13.01 -16.02 14.76
N ARG A 15 12.45 -15.06 15.49
CA ARG A 15 12.00 -15.24 16.89
C ARG A 15 10.49 -15.18 16.95
N SER A 16 9.89 -15.99 17.81
CA SER A 16 8.44 -15.94 18.04
C SER A 16 8.08 -14.86 19.05
N ILE A 17 6.84 -14.39 18.99
CA ILE A 17 6.25 -13.50 19.98
C ILE A 17 4.92 -14.08 20.46
N THR A 18 4.72 -14.08 21.78
CA THR A 18 3.45 -14.38 22.42
C THR A 18 3.01 -13.14 23.19
N VAL A 19 1.91 -12.54 22.80
CA VAL A 19 1.26 -11.46 23.54
C VAL A 19 0.36 -12.09 24.61
N PRO A 20 0.65 -11.91 25.90
CA PRO A 20 -0.15 -12.52 26.97
C PRO A 20 -1.59 -11.99 26.98
N GLU A 21 -2.50 -12.77 27.58
CA GLU A 21 -3.91 -12.40 27.72
C GLU A 21 -4.06 -11.02 28.39
N ASP A 22 -5.05 -10.25 27.91
CA ASP A 22 -5.38 -8.89 28.38
C ASP A 22 -4.20 -7.89 28.34
N LYS A 23 -3.12 -8.19 27.61
CA LYS A 23 -1.98 -7.29 27.42
C LYS A 23 -2.01 -6.60 26.07
N SER A 24 -1.43 -5.42 26.03
CA SER A 24 -1.13 -4.69 24.80
C SER A 24 0.38 -4.58 24.63
N VAL A 25 0.89 -5.06 23.50
CA VAL A 25 2.30 -4.96 23.12
C VAL A 25 2.40 -4.12 21.86
N ILE A 26 3.30 -3.14 21.85
CA ILE A 26 3.55 -2.27 20.70
C ILE A 26 4.94 -2.59 20.17
N VAL A 27 4.99 -3.07 18.92
CA VAL A 27 6.23 -3.29 18.19
C VAL A 27 6.59 -1.99 17.47
N GLU A 28 7.53 -1.27 18.07
CA GLU A 28 8.10 -0.04 17.52
C GLU A 28 9.49 -0.34 16.93
N PRO A 29 9.67 -0.26 15.60
CA PRO A 29 10.96 -0.50 14.94
C PRO A 29 12.12 0.39 15.40
N GLY A 30 11.82 1.51 16.08
CA GLY A 30 12.82 2.37 16.70
C GLY A 30 13.41 1.83 17.99
N ASP A 31 12.71 0.93 18.68
CA ASP A 31 13.04 0.55 20.05
C ASP A 31 14.05 -0.60 20.08
N ARG A 32 14.96 -0.54 21.05
CA ARG A 32 16.03 -1.54 21.21
C ARG A 32 15.48 -2.94 21.50
N GLU A 33 14.34 -3.02 22.18
CA GLU A 33 13.63 -4.27 22.46
C GLU A 33 13.30 -5.05 21.17
N TRP A 34 12.87 -4.35 20.12
CA TRP A 34 12.44 -4.95 18.86
C TRP A 34 13.54 -5.01 17.80
N ALA A 35 14.78 -4.65 18.13
CA ALA A 35 15.90 -4.63 17.19
C ALA A 35 16.19 -6.02 16.60
N GLY A 36 15.95 -7.10 17.36
CA GLY A 36 16.17 -8.48 16.89
C GLY A 36 15.15 -8.99 15.87
N VAL A 37 14.02 -8.30 15.70
CA VAL A 37 12.95 -8.66 14.74
C VAL A 37 12.71 -7.56 13.70
N THR A 38 13.38 -6.42 13.85
CA THR A 38 13.25 -5.27 12.97
C THR A 38 14.41 -5.22 11.99
N HIS A 39 14.11 -5.33 10.71
CA HIS A 39 15.10 -5.30 9.65
C HIS A 39 14.93 -4.04 8.79
N ARG A 40 15.99 -3.24 8.73
CA ARG A 40 16.10 -2.09 7.82
C ARG A 40 16.82 -2.55 6.56
N LEU A 41 16.11 -2.56 5.45
CA LEU A 41 16.61 -2.99 4.15
C LEU A 41 16.84 -1.79 3.26
N GLU A 42 17.87 -1.88 2.43
CA GLU A 42 18.10 -0.95 1.34
C GLU A 42 17.69 -1.64 0.05
N VAL A 43 16.56 -1.22 -0.51
CA VAL A 43 16.11 -1.69 -1.83
C VAL A 43 16.88 -0.89 -2.88
N THR A 44 17.71 -1.58 -3.66
CA THR A 44 18.54 -0.95 -4.71
C THR A 44 18.07 -1.28 -6.12
N GLY A 45 17.19 -2.27 -6.27
CA GLY A 45 16.70 -2.72 -7.57
C GLY A 45 15.26 -3.22 -7.52
N PHE A 46 14.63 -3.36 -8.69
CA PHE A 46 13.28 -3.92 -8.78
C PHE A 46 13.24 -5.40 -8.34
N ASP A 47 14.33 -6.14 -8.59
CA ASP A 47 14.52 -7.53 -8.14
C ASP A 47 14.43 -7.66 -6.61
N ASP A 48 14.82 -6.64 -5.84
CA ASP A 48 14.67 -6.65 -4.38
C ASP A 48 13.20 -6.60 -3.99
N LEU A 49 12.39 -5.80 -4.68
CA LEU A 49 10.93 -5.74 -4.46
C LEU A 49 10.28 -7.08 -4.83
N GLN A 50 10.75 -7.73 -5.90
CA GLN A 50 10.31 -9.05 -6.31
C GLN A 50 10.71 -10.14 -5.30
N ALA A 51 11.96 -10.14 -4.82
CA ALA A 51 12.44 -11.09 -3.81
C ALA A 51 11.71 -10.95 -2.47
N LEU A 52 11.34 -9.73 -2.10
CA LEU A 52 10.48 -9.43 -0.95
C LEU A 52 9.00 -9.69 -1.23
N ARG A 53 8.65 -10.11 -2.45
CA ARG A 53 7.28 -10.31 -2.96
C ARG A 53 6.39 -9.08 -2.84
N LEU A 54 6.95 -7.89 -2.71
CA LEU A 54 6.19 -6.63 -2.71
C LEU A 54 5.64 -6.34 -4.11
N VAL A 55 6.30 -6.89 -5.13
CA VAL A 55 5.91 -6.93 -6.53
C VAL A 55 5.94 -8.40 -6.99
N PRO A 56 5.09 -8.84 -7.94
CA PRO A 56 5.15 -10.19 -8.49
C PRO A 56 6.52 -10.52 -9.11
N GLU A 57 7.02 -11.73 -8.85
CA GLU A 57 8.35 -12.18 -9.28
C GLU A 57 8.54 -12.15 -10.81
N ARG A 58 7.46 -12.33 -11.58
CA ARG A 58 7.48 -12.34 -13.05
C ARG A 58 7.09 -11.01 -13.69
N LEU A 59 6.75 -9.99 -12.90
CA LEU A 59 6.37 -8.69 -13.44
C LEU A 59 7.64 -7.90 -13.77
N GLU A 60 7.85 -7.57 -15.05
CA GLU A 60 8.95 -6.70 -15.45
C GLU A 60 8.75 -5.26 -14.98
N GLU A 61 9.83 -4.60 -14.55
CA GLU A 61 9.80 -3.19 -14.12
C GLU A 61 9.20 -2.28 -15.20
N ARG A 62 9.66 -2.44 -16.45
CA ARG A 62 9.20 -1.64 -17.59
C ARG A 62 7.69 -1.80 -17.78
N VAL A 63 7.17 -3.02 -17.70
CA VAL A 63 5.73 -3.31 -17.84
C VAL A 63 4.94 -2.66 -16.70
N ALA A 64 5.41 -2.79 -15.46
CA ALA A 64 4.78 -2.14 -14.31
C ALA A 64 4.72 -0.62 -14.47
N ARG A 65 5.83 0.01 -14.86
CA ARG A 65 5.90 1.47 -15.10
C ARG A 65 4.99 1.91 -16.24
N GLN A 66 4.96 1.17 -17.35
CA GLN A 66 4.08 1.47 -18.49
C GLN A 66 2.61 1.34 -18.12
N ALA A 67 2.23 0.30 -17.37
CA ALA A 67 0.86 0.13 -16.89
C ALA A 67 0.43 1.27 -15.96
N ILE A 68 1.31 1.71 -15.05
CA ILE A 68 1.05 2.87 -14.19
C ILE A 68 0.90 4.15 -15.02
N ALA A 69 1.75 4.36 -16.01
CA ALA A 69 1.66 5.53 -16.90
C ALA A 69 0.37 5.53 -17.74
N ALA A 70 -0.11 4.36 -18.17
CA ALA A 70 -1.39 4.22 -18.84
C ALA A 70 -2.56 4.56 -17.91
N ASP A 71 -2.54 4.04 -16.67
CA ASP A 71 -3.54 4.38 -15.64
C ASP A 71 -3.52 5.90 -15.31
N ASP A 72 -2.34 6.51 -15.23
CA ASP A 72 -2.18 7.96 -15.03
C ASP A 72 -2.80 8.76 -16.20
N THR A 73 -2.60 8.30 -17.43
CA THR A 73 -3.12 8.94 -18.65
C THR A 73 -4.63 8.88 -18.69
N GLU A 74 -5.20 7.70 -18.41
CA GLU A 74 -6.65 7.49 -18.35
C GLU A 74 -7.29 8.34 -17.24
N ALA A 75 -6.68 8.36 -16.04
CA ALA A 75 -7.16 9.19 -14.93
C ALA A 75 -7.12 10.69 -15.28
N ARG A 76 -6.07 11.17 -15.97
CA ARG A 76 -5.99 12.56 -16.45
C ARG A 76 -7.06 12.86 -17.49
N GLU A 77 -7.33 11.93 -18.40
CA GLU A 77 -8.36 12.11 -19.43
C GLU A 77 -9.78 12.16 -18.86
N ILE A 78 -10.09 11.31 -17.88
CA ILE A 78 -11.37 11.38 -17.16
C ILE A 78 -11.48 12.71 -16.43
N ALA A 79 -10.44 13.12 -15.70
CA ALA A 79 -10.41 14.39 -14.98
C ALA A 79 -10.58 15.59 -15.92
N ARG A 80 -9.92 15.56 -17.09
CA ARG A 80 -10.05 16.56 -18.15
C ARG A 80 -11.49 16.67 -18.63
N ARG A 81 -12.11 15.55 -19.02
CA ARG A 81 -13.50 15.53 -19.51
C ARG A 81 -14.46 16.15 -18.49
N ILE A 82 -14.32 15.79 -17.21
CA ILE A 82 -15.17 16.33 -16.13
C ILE A 82 -14.92 17.83 -15.94
N ALA A 83 -13.64 18.26 -15.91
CA ALA A 83 -13.28 19.66 -15.76
C ALA A 83 -13.84 20.54 -16.89
N GLU A 84 -13.74 20.08 -18.15
CA GLU A 84 -14.25 20.75 -19.35
C GLU A 84 -15.79 20.81 -19.37
N THR A 85 -16.49 19.77 -18.91
CA THR A 85 -17.96 19.83 -18.77
C THR A 85 -18.41 20.78 -17.66
N GLY A 86 -17.60 21.01 -16.62
CA GLY A 86 -17.90 21.98 -15.57
C GLY A 86 -17.89 23.43 -16.04
N ASP A 87 -17.20 23.75 -17.14
CA ASP A 87 -17.20 25.08 -17.74
C ASP A 87 -18.42 25.33 -18.67
N ARG A 88 -19.15 24.28 -19.06
CA ARG A 88 -20.36 24.42 -19.91
C ARG A 88 -21.61 24.94 -19.19
N HIS A 89 -21.51 25.24 -17.89
CA HIS A 89 -22.60 25.82 -17.09
C HIS A 89 -22.25 27.18 -16.48
N ALA A 90 -21.27 27.90 -17.03
CA ALA A 90 -21.05 29.30 -16.69
C ALA A 90 -22.15 30.23 -17.24
N ASP A 91 -22.95 29.76 -18.21
CA ASP A 91 -24.02 30.53 -18.85
C ASP A 91 -25.39 30.40 -18.14
N ALA A 92 -25.43 29.83 -16.92
CA ALA A 92 -26.62 29.86 -16.07
C ALA A 92 -26.67 31.15 -15.22
N GLU A 93 -26.41 32.30 -15.84
CA GLU A 93 -26.85 33.60 -15.33
C GLU A 93 -28.35 33.72 -15.65
N ASP A 94 -29.20 33.20 -14.76
CA ASP A 94 -30.59 33.65 -14.47
C ASP A 94 -31.45 32.51 -13.89
N SER A 95 -31.12 32.07 -12.69
CA SER A 95 -32.12 31.41 -11.85
C SER A 95 -32.01 31.93 -10.43
N CYS A 96 -32.90 32.87 -10.10
CA CYS A 96 -33.03 33.51 -8.79
C CYS A 96 -33.45 32.55 -7.65
N CYS A 97 -33.30 31.23 -7.78
CA CYS A 97 -33.88 30.25 -6.85
C CYS A 97 -33.00 28.99 -6.66
N ALA A 98 -31.74 29.13 -6.24
CA ALA A 98 -30.99 27.98 -5.70
C ALA A 98 -30.31 28.33 -4.36
N PRO A 99 -30.65 27.65 -3.25
CA PRO A 99 -30.06 27.91 -1.95
C PRO A 99 -28.64 27.32 -1.89
N CYS A 100 -27.65 28.19 -1.71
CA CYS A 100 -26.40 27.97 -0.97
C CYS A 100 -25.68 26.61 -1.06
N ALA A 101 -25.63 25.96 -2.23
CA ALA A 101 -24.69 24.86 -2.46
C ALA A 101 -23.30 25.43 -2.78
N SER A 102 -22.49 25.60 -1.72
CA SER A 102 -21.02 25.79 -1.75
C SER A 102 -20.44 26.67 -2.87
N LYS A 103 -20.50 27.99 -2.69
CA LYS A 103 -19.88 29.04 -3.55
C LYS A 103 -18.35 28.99 -3.70
N ASN A 104 -17.66 27.93 -3.29
CA ASN A 104 -16.19 27.85 -3.32
C ASN A 104 -15.62 27.05 -4.52
N ASP A 105 -16.40 26.18 -5.16
CA ASP A 105 -15.90 25.36 -6.28
C ASP A 105 -15.96 26.06 -7.63
N SER A 106 -16.81 27.09 -7.78
CA SER A 106 -17.01 27.83 -9.04
C SER A 106 -15.95 28.90 -9.34
N ARG A 107 -14.96 29.11 -8.47
CA ARG A 107 -13.87 30.09 -8.67
C ARG A 107 -12.48 29.48 -8.86
N ALA A 108 -12.35 28.16 -8.80
CA ALA A 108 -11.08 27.51 -9.06
C ALA A 108 -10.74 27.58 -10.56
N SER A 109 -9.56 28.10 -10.88
CA SER A 109 -9.04 28.09 -12.26
C SER A 109 -8.98 26.66 -12.80
N TYR A 110 -9.12 26.51 -14.12
CA TYR A 110 -9.12 25.20 -14.79
C TYR A 110 -7.98 24.27 -14.33
N PRO A 111 -6.71 24.72 -14.20
CA PRO A 111 -5.62 23.88 -13.72
C PRO A 111 -5.83 23.35 -12.29
N VAL A 112 -6.41 24.16 -11.39
CA VAL A 112 -6.68 23.77 -10.00
C VAL A 112 -7.78 22.72 -9.95
N ARG A 113 -8.85 22.90 -10.74
CA ARG A 113 -9.96 21.95 -10.83
C ARG A 113 -9.51 20.62 -11.42
N LEU A 114 -8.77 20.65 -12.52
CA LEU A 114 -8.18 19.46 -13.15
C LEU A 114 -7.28 18.70 -12.17
N GLY A 115 -6.40 19.41 -11.46
CA GLY A 115 -5.51 18.81 -10.48
C GLY A 115 -6.24 18.24 -9.25
N ARG A 116 -7.39 18.79 -8.87
CA ARG A 116 -8.27 18.24 -7.82
C ARG A 116 -8.93 16.95 -8.31
N LEU A 117 -9.62 16.98 -9.45
CA LEU A 117 -10.32 15.83 -10.03
C LEU A 117 -9.36 14.66 -10.29
N TYR A 118 -8.16 14.94 -10.81
CA TYR A 118 -7.13 13.92 -10.97
C TYR A 118 -6.78 13.23 -9.64
N ARG A 119 -6.60 14.00 -8.56
CA ARG A 119 -6.28 13.45 -7.23
C ARG A 119 -7.42 12.63 -6.63
N GLU A 120 -8.67 12.93 -7.00
CA GLU A 120 -9.86 12.17 -6.56
C GLU A 120 -10.00 10.85 -7.35
N ILE A 121 -9.77 10.87 -8.67
CA ILE A 121 -9.95 9.71 -9.56
C ILE A 121 -8.77 8.74 -9.46
N ARG A 122 -7.55 9.26 -9.47
CA ARG A 122 -6.33 8.46 -9.64
C ARG A 122 -6.18 7.31 -8.63
N PRO A 123 -6.49 7.46 -7.33
CA PRO A 123 -6.34 6.38 -6.35
C PRO A 123 -7.23 5.16 -6.61
N ALA A 124 -8.29 5.29 -7.40
CA ALA A 124 -9.18 4.18 -7.77
C ALA A 124 -8.78 3.52 -9.10
N MET A 125 -7.89 4.14 -9.88
CA MET A 125 -7.53 3.70 -11.23
C MET A 125 -6.31 2.78 -11.23
N HIS A 126 -6.53 1.47 -11.26
CA HIS A 126 -5.45 0.48 -11.46
C HIS A 126 -5.81 -0.57 -12.51
N THR A 127 -6.58 -0.20 -13.54
CA THR A 127 -7.09 -1.14 -14.54
C THR A 127 -5.95 -1.82 -15.32
N ASN A 128 -4.98 -1.05 -15.80
CA ASN A 128 -3.87 -1.59 -16.58
C ASN A 128 -2.87 -2.31 -15.66
N LEU A 129 -2.58 -1.73 -14.49
CA LEU A 129 -1.68 -2.39 -13.54
C LEU A 129 -2.24 -3.69 -12.99
N SER A 130 -3.54 -3.77 -12.68
CA SER A 130 -4.16 -5.01 -12.21
C SER A 130 -4.09 -6.11 -13.25
N ARG A 131 -4.27 -5.80 -14.54
CA ARG A 131 -4.05 -6.75 -15.64
C ARG A 131 -2.62 -7.25 -15.67
N ALA A 132 -1.63 -6.34 -15.69
CA ALA A 132 -0.22 -6.71 -15.73
C ALA A 132 0.22 -7.55 -14.50
N VAL A 133 -0.26 -7.19 -13.31
CA VAL A 133 -0.02 -7.96 -12.08
C VAL A 133 -0.71 -9.31 -12.15
N GLY A 134 -1.94 -9.37 -12.68
CA GLY A 134 -2.69 -10.60 -12.86
C GLY A 134 -2.01 -11.57 -13.81
N ASP A 135 -1.52 -11.09 -14.95
CA ASP A 135 -0.75 -11.87 -15.93
C ASP A 135 0.53 -12.43 -15.29
N ALA A 136 1.25 -11.62 -14.51
CA ALA A 136 2.46 -12.05 -13.82
C ALA A 136 2.19 -13.10 -12.72
N LEU A 137 1.00 -13.07 -12.11
CA LEU A 137 0.58 -14.04 -11.08
C LEU A 137 -0.17 -15.24 -11.66
N GLY A 138 -0.58 -15.20 -12.93
CA GLY A 138 -1.43 -16.22 -13.55
C GLY A 138 -2.89 -16.23 -13.05
N VAL A 139 -3.38 -15.11 -12.51
CA VAL A 139 -4.75 -14.99 -11.99
C VAL A 139 -5.38 -13.67 -12.44
N PRO A 140 -6.67 -13.66 -12.84
CA PRO A 140 -7.34 -12.41 -13.17
C PRO A 140 -7.48 -11.54 -11.92
N LEU A 141 -7.14 -10.26 -12.04
CA LEU A 141 -7.30 -9.28 -10.97
C LEU A 141 -8.19 -8.13 -11.42
N THR A 142 -8.98 -7.61 -10.49
CA THR A 142 -9.77 -6.40 -10.69
C THR A 142 -8.93 -5.15 -10.40
N ALA A 143 -9.37 -4.01 -10.92
CA ALA A 143 -8.73 -2.72 -10.67
C ALA A 143 -8.63 -2.38 -9.16
N ASP A 144 -9.60 -2.81 -8.36
CA ASP A 144 -9.57 -2.55 -6.91
C ASP A 144 -8.73 -3.55 -6.11
N SER A 145 -8.06 -4.50 -6.78
CA SER A 145 -7.29 -5.55 -6.11
C SER A 145 -6.18 -4.96 -5.22
N LEU A 146 -6.09 -5.48 -4.01
CA LEU A 146 -5.05 -5.09 -3.05
C LEU A 146 -3.65 -5.31 -3.62
N GLN A 147 -3.48 -6.34 -4.47
CA GLN A 147 -2.17 -6.65 -5.05
C GLN A 147 -1.74 -5.62 -6.08
N ALA A 148 -2.67 -5.08 -6.87
CA ALA A 148 -2.38 -3.95 -7.76
C ALA A 148 -2.01 -2.70 -6.94
N LYS A 149 -2.76 -2.39 -5.87
CA LYS A 149 -2.48 -1.23 -4.99
C LYS A 149 -1.12 -1.32 -4.31
N ILE A 150 -0.75 -2.48 -3.77
CA ILE A 150 0.56 -2.71 -3.17
C ILE A 150 1.65 -2.57 -4.23
N THR A 151 1.50 -3.22 -5.38
CA THR A 151 2.46 -3.13 -6.49
C THR A 151 2.64 -1.69 -6.95
N HIS A 152 1.55 -0.94 -7.12
CA HIS A 152 1.56 0.48 -7.46
C HIS A 152 2.40 1.29 -6.46
N SER A 153 2.12 1.12 -5.17
CA SER A 153 2.81 1.86 -4.10
C SER A 153 4.32 1.60 -4.10
N PHE A 154 4.77 0.35 -4.29
CA PHE A 154 6.19 0.03 -4.26
C PHE A 154 6.90 0.41 -5.56
N THR A 155 6.27 0.20 -6.72
CA THR A 155 6.82 0.62 -8.02
C THR A 155 6.95 2.13 -8.13
N GLN A 156 5.96 2.91 -7.67
CA GLN A 156 6.07 4.37 -7.64
C GLN A 156 7.17 4.86 -6.69
N ARG A 157 7.27 4.27 -5.48
CA ARG A 157 8.35 4.63 -4.54
C ARG A 157 9.72 4.37 -5.15
N PHE A 158 9.88 3.26 -5.86
CA PHE A 158 11.11 2.92 -6.59
C PHE A 158 11.39 3.88 -7.74
N ALA A 159 10.37 4.26 -8.52
CA ALA A 159 10.54 5.23 -9.59
C ALA A 159 10.97 6.61 -9.10
N VAL A 160 10.51 7.04 -7.92
CA VAL A 160 10.86 8.33 -7.30
C VAL A 160 12.25 8.29 -6.64
N HIS A 161 12.60 7.19 -5.97
CA HIS A 161 13.87 7.04 -5.27
C HIS A 161 14.89 6.38 -6.20
N VAL A 162 15.57 7.20 -6.99
CA VAL A 162 16.51 6.78 -8.05
C VAL A 162 17.67 5.91 -7.52
N THR A 163 17.98 5.95 -6.22
CA THR A 163 19.17 5.29 -5.66
C THR A 163 18.88 4.23 -4.59
N ARG A 164 18.06 4.51 -3.57
CA ARG A 164 17.77 3.57 -2.47
C ARG A 164 16.40 3.83 -1.83
N ILE A 165 15.61 2.78 -1.61
CA ILE A 165 14.41 2.85 -0.75
C ILE A 165 14.73 2.23 0.62
N PRO A 166 14.67 3.00 1.72
CA PRO A 166 14.71 2.40 3.05
C PRO A 166 13.38 1.68 3.31
N LEU A 167 13.45 0.37 3.57
CA LEU A 167 12.29 -0.43 3.91
C LEU A 167 12.47 -1.04 5.30
N VAL A 168 11.47 -0.86 6.16
CA VAL A 168 11.44 -1.50 7.47
C VAL A 168 10.50 -2.70 7.40
N ILE A 169 11.04 -3.89 7.66
CA ILE A 169 10.28 -5.13 7.76
C ILE A 169 10.39 -5.66 9.19
N VAL A 170 9.26 -6.06 9.76
CA VAL A 170 9.23 -6.80 11.02
C VAL A 170 9.09 -8.29 10.72
N LEU A 171 10.00 -9.09 11.24
CA LEU A 171 10.12 -10.53 10.99
C LEU A 171 10.01 -11.30 12.30
N PHE A 172 8.92 -12.03 12.43
CA PHE A 172 8.73 -13.04 13.47
C PHE A 172 8.81 -14.44 12.87
N LYS A 173 9.05 -15.43 13.74
CA LYS A 173 8.87 -16.84 13.40
C LYS A 173 7.39 -17.16 13.44
N ASP A 174 6.79 -17.05 14.62
CA ASP A 174 5.36 -17.21 14.85
C ASP A 174 4.86 -16.06 15.73
N ILE A 175 3.60 -15.68 15.54
CA ILE A 175 2.91 -14.65 16.32
C ILE A 175 1.71 -15.29 17.00
N GLU A 176 1.65 -15.22 18.31
CA GLU A 176 0.49 -15.62 19.11
C GLU A 176 -0.06 -14.43 19.87
N ILE A 177 -1.34 -14.12 19.68
CA ILE A 177 -2.05 -13.03 20.34
C ILE A 177 -3.11 -13.65 21.24
N GLY A 178 -2.89 -13.59 22.56
CA GLY A 178 -3.79 -14.15 23.58
C GLY A 178 -5.18 -13.52 23.59
N LYS A 179 -6.06 -14.03 24.48
CA LYS A 179 -7.43 -13.53 24.62
C LYS A 179 -7.43 -12.06 25.03
N ASN A 180 -8.30 -11.28 24.39
CA ASN A 180 -8.40 -9.81 24.55
C ASN A 180 -7.06 -9.06 24.43
N ALA A 181 -6.02 -9.70 23.90
CA ALA A 181 -4.70 -9.12 23.80
C ALA A 181 -4.57 -8.31 22.51
N THR A 182 -3.70 -7.30 22.51
CA THR A 182 -3.46 -6.48 21.33
C THR A 182 -1.99 -6.47 20.97
N LEU A 183 -1.65 -6.87 19.74
CA LEU A 183 -0.37 -6.60 19.13
C LEU A 183 -0.51 -5.41 18.21
N THR A 184 0.18 -4.31 18.51
CA THR A 184 0.20 -3.12 17.65
C THR A 184 1.52 -3.04 16.90
N LEU A 185 1.46 -2.92 15.59
CA LEU A 185 2.61 -2.64 14.75
C LEU A 185 2.63 -1.16 14.36
N SER A 186 3.73 -0.49 14.69
CA SER A 186 3.84 0.96 14.48
C SER A 186 3.99 1.35 13.01
N SER A 187 3.75 2.63 12.70
CA SER A 187 3.60 3.15 11.33
C SER A 187 4.87 3.05 10.47
N LYS A 188 6.01 2.82 11.12
CA LYS A 188 7.33 2.70 10.48
C LYS A 188 7.47 1.39 9.71
N ALA A 189 6.83 0.30 10.17
CA ALA A 189 6.88 -0.97 9.49
C ALA A 189 6.07 -0.95 8.17
N LYS A 190 6.67 -1.44 7.10
CA LYS A 190 6.07 -1.54 5.76
C LYS A 190 5.72 -2.96 5.35
N SER A 191 6.22 -3.95 6.10
CA SER A 191 5.81 -5.34 5.96
C SER A 191 5.94 -6.10 7.28
N LEU A 192 5.05 -7.05 7.52
CA LEU A 192 5.07 -7.99 8.64
C LEU A 192 5.21 -9.40 8.10
N TRP A 193 6.24 -10.13 8.52
CA TRP A 193 6.52 -11.49 8.08
C TRP A 193 6.45 -12.43 9.28
N ALA A 194 5.72 -13.52 9.12
CA ALA A 194 5.62 -14.61 10.09
C ALA A 194 5.39 -15.93 9.34
N ASN A 195 5.55 -17.07 10.01
CA ASN A 195 5.08 -18.35 9.49
C ASN A 195 3.61 -18.53 9.87
N ASP A 196 3.27 -18.42 11.15
CA ASP A 196 1.92 -18.63 11.66
C ASP A 196 1.51 -17.40 12.51
N ILE A 197 0.30 -16.88 12.26
CA ILE A 197 -0.31 -15.82 13.07
C ILE A 197 -1.57 -16.40 13.70
N ARG A 198 -1.58 -16.52 15.03
CA ARG A 198 -2.70 -17.05 15.82
C ARG A 198 -3.31 -15.94 16.66
N ILE A 199 -4.59 -15.69 16.47
CA ILE A 199 -5.35 -14.66 17.17
C ILE A 199 -6.47 -15.33 17.96
N HIS A 200 -6.35 -15.34 19.28
CA HIS A 200 -7.36 -15.91 20.19
C HIS A 200 -8.57 -14.97 20.32
N SER A 201 -9.62 -15.43 21.00
CA SER A 201 -10.89 -14.68 21.14
C SER A 201 -10.68 -13.28 21.71
N GLY A 202 -11.22 -12.26 21.04
CA GLY A 202 -11.06 -10.85 21.42
C GLY A 202 -9.66 -10.28 21.16
N GLY A 203 -8.70 -11.10 20.73
CA GLY A 203 -7.35 -10.69 20.38
C GLY A 203 -7.33 -9.87 19.09
N ARG A 204 -6.37 -8.95 18.97
CA ARG A 204 -6.29 -8.01 17.84
C ARG A 204 -4.86 -7.81 17.35
N LEU A 205 -4.69 -7.84 16.04
CA LEU A 205 -3.51 -7.31 15.35
C LEU A 205 -3.85 -5.92 14.80
N VAL A 206 -3.27 -4.88 15.36
CA VAL A 206 -3.50 -3.49 14.95
C VAL A 206 -2.29 -2.99 14.18
N ILE A 207 -2.55 -2.45 12.99
CA ILE A 207 -1.51 -1.82 12.17
C ILE A 207 -1.84 -0.33 12.09
N THR A 208 -0.89 0.48 12.53
CA THR A 208 -1.03 1.96 12.51
C THR A 208 -0.41 2.59 11.27
N SER A 209 0.32 1.82 10.45
CA SER A 209 0.74 2.28 9.12
C SER A 209 -0.47 2.24 8.16
N GLY A 210 -0.34 2.91 7.00
CA GLY A 210 -1.29 2.73 5.91
C GLY A 210 -1.21 1.31 5.33
N TYR A 211 -1.01 1.17 4.02
CA TYR A 211 -0.85 -0.16 3.43
C TYR A 211 0.43 -0.86 3.94
N ILE A 212 0.24 -1.99 4.63
CA ILE A 212 1.29 -2.94 4.98
C ILE A 212 1.08 -4.25 4.21
N LYS A 213 2.17 -4.90 3.81
CA LYS A 213 2.10 -6.29 3.34
C LYS A 213 2.30 -7.24 4.52
N ILE A 214 1.30 -8.07 4.82
CA ILE A 214 1.44 -9.20 5.74
C ILE A 214 1.81 -10.43 4.92
N ARG A 215 2.88 -11.12 5.32
CA ARG A 215 3.31 -12.40 4.77
C ARG A 215 3.27 -13.42 5.88
N ALA A 216 2.32 -14.34 5.79
CA ALA A 216 2.18 -15.48 6.68
C ALA A 216 1.94 -16.75 5.86
N ALA A 217 2.44 -17.90 6.32
CA ALA A 217 2.05 -19.19 5.76
C ALA A 217 0.65 -19.60 6.23
N SER A 218 0.25 -19.16 7.43
CA SER A 218 -1.06 -19.41 8.01
C SER A 218 -1.48 -18.23 8.89
N VAL A 219 -2.75 -17.84 8.77
CA VAL A 219 -3.40 -16.89 9.67
C VAL A 219 -4.65 -17.57 10.22
N ARG A 220 -4.71 -17.75 11.53
CA ARG A 220 -5.81 -18.41 12.23
C ARG A 220 -6.30 -17.51 13.32
N GLY A 221 -7.62 -17.39 13.43
CA GLY A 221 -8.21 -16.71 14.55
C GLY A 221 -9.71 -16.60 14.38
N ASN A 222 -10.37 -16.18 15.46
CA ASN A 222 -11.77 -15.80 15.40
C ASN A 222 -11.84 -14.41 14.76
N LEU A 223 -11.77 -14.37 13.42
CA LEU A 223 -11.87 -13.16 12.60
C LEU A 223 -13.35 -12.77 12.54
N ALA A 224 -13.88 -12.24 13.64
CA ALA A 224 -15.20 -11.62 13.71
C ALA A 224 -15.11 -10.13 13.41
#